data_AF-A0A976CBN8-F1
#
_entry.id   AF-A0A976CBN8-F1
#
_cell.length_a   1.000
_cell.length_b   1.000
_cell.length_c   1.000
_cell.angle_alpha   90.00
_cell.angle_beta   90.00
_cell.angle_gamma   90.00
#
_symmetry.space_group_name_H-M   'P 1'
#
loop_
_entity.id
_entity.type
_entity.pdbx_description
1 polymer ?
#
loop_
_entity_poly.entity_id
_entity_poly.type
_entity_poly.pdbx_seq_one_letter_code
_entity_poly.pdbx_strand_id
1 'polypeptide(L)'
;MLKLHFLFLFLFPFGLYSQIGVEQKKEIATHTLITKLSGHKSEITVLTISLTGKYLLSGDALGVIKIWDIVRKQEIHEFKVHSRAISSLKFSADEKKILSTSL
;
A
#
# COMPACT_ATOMS: atom_id res chain seq x y z
N MET A 1 3.80 19.63 -13.44
CA MET A 1 4.72 19.35 -12.32
C MET A 1 3.91 19.22 -11.04
N LEU A 2 3.69 18.01 -10.53
CA LEU A 2 3.20 17.81 -9.16
C LEU A 2 4.01 16.64 -8.56
N LYS A 3 4.88 16.97 -7.61
CA LYS A 3 5.83 16.04 -6.98
C LYS A 3 5.17 15.59 -5.67
N LEU A 4 4.45 14.47 -5.71
CA LEU A 4 3.80 13.91 -4.52
C LEU A 4 4.88 13.32 -3.59
N HIS A 5 5.12 13.98 -2.46
CA HIS A 5 5.83 13.44 -1.29
C HIS A 5 4.79 12.71 -0.44
N PHE A 6 4.91 11.40 -0.24
CA PHE A 6 4.10 10.67 0.73
C PHE A 6 4.99 9.89 1.70
N LEU A 7 4.84 10.23 2.98
CA LEU A 7 5.43 9.59 4.15
C LEU A 7 4.39 8.60 4.70
N PHE A 8 4.68 7.30 4.70
CA PHE A 8 3.78 6.29 5.27
C PHE A 8 4.11 6.05 6.74
N LEU A 9 3.19 6.41 7.64
CA LEU A 9 3.20 6.04 9.05
C LEU A 9 2.34 4.78 9.22
N PHE A 10 2.95 3.65 9.57
CA PHE A 10 2.23 2.43 9.96
C PHE A 10 2.03 2.42 11.48
N LEU A 11 0.76 2.45 11.91
CA LEU A 11 0.37 2.14 13.29
C LEU A 11 0.03 0.64 13.36
N PHE A 12 0.88 -0.16 13.99
CA PHE A 12 0.52 -1.51 14.42
C PHE A 12 0.08 -1.45 15.90
N PRO A 13 -1.13 -1.92 16.27
CA PRO A 13 -1.49 -2.08 17.67
C PRO A 13 -0.90 -3.43 18.16
N PHE A 14 0.11 -3.37 19.01
CA PHE A 14 0.62 -4.56 19.69
C PHE A 14 -0.37 -5.06 20.74
N GLY A 15 -0.68 -6.37 20.67
CA GLY A 15 -1.49 -7.07 21.66
C GLY A 15 -0.71 -7.39 22.94
N LEU A 16 -1.44 -7.31 24.05
CA LEU A 16 -1.26 -7.90 25.39
C LEU A 16 0.17 -8.05 25.96
N TYR A 17 0.46 -7.23 26.97
CA TYR A 17 1.61 -7.33 27.87
C TYR A 17 1.52 -8.59 28.75
N SER A 18 2.53 -9.44 28.68
CA SER A 18 2.92 -10.33 29.79
C SER A 18 4.42 -10.12 30.02
N GLN A 19 4.77 -9.74 31.25
CA GLN A 19 6.17 -9.54 31.69
C GLN A 19 7.04 -10.74 31.33
N ILE A 20 8.27 -10.48 30.90
CA ILE A 20 9.54 -10.92 31.51
C ILE A 20 10.67 -10.24 30.71
N GLY A 21 11.64 -9.67 31.43
CA GLY A 21 12.69 -8.83 30.87
C GLY A 21 13.58 -9.56 29.87
N VAL A 22 13.65 -8.99 28.67
CA VAL A 22 14.80 -9.11 27.78
C VAL A 22 14.95 -7.71 27.18
N GLU A 23 16.16 -7.16 27.24
CA GLU A 23 16.50 -5.89 26.63
C GLU A 23 16.11 -5.88 25.15
N GLN A 24 14.94 -5.32 24.85
CA GLN A 24 14.61 -4.98 23.48
C GLN A 24 15.44 -3.75 23.17
N LYS A 25 16.57 -4.00 22.51
CA LYS A 25 17.36 -3.01 21.78
C LYS A 25 16.35 -2.13 21.04
N LYS A 26 16.18 -0.91 21.56
CA LYS A 26 15.25 0.09 21.06
C LYS A 26 15.72 0.48 19.68
N GLU A 27 15.31 -0.29 18.68
CA GLU A 27 15.53 0.02 17.28
C GLU A 27 14.60 1.21 16.99
N ILE A 28 15.15 2.40 17.18
CA ILE A 28 14.52 3.65 16.76
C ILE A 28 14.47 3.54 15.25
N ALA A 29 13.35 3.04 14.73
CA ALA A 29 13.12 2.93 13.30
C ALA A 29 13.28 4.34 12.71
N THR A 30 14.42 4.59 12.08
CA THR A 30 14.63 5.78 11.30
C THR A 30 13.59 5.75 10.19
N HIS A 31 12.87 6.86 9.99
CA HIS A 31 11.92 7.05 8.89
C HIS A 31 12.65 7.16 7.54
N THR A 32 13.46 6.14 7.22
CA THR A 32 14.22 6.06 5.99
C THR A 32 13.28 5.62 4.88
N LEU A 33 13.27 6.36 3.77
CA LEU A 33 12.55 5.94 2.57
C LEU A 33 13.11 4.61 2.09
N ILE A 34 12.32 3.55 2.19
CA ILE A 34 12.76 2.18 1.84
C ILE A 34 12.67 1.95 0.31
N THR A 35 11.68 2.56 -0.34
CA THR A 35 11.37 2.32 -1.77
C THR A 35 10.47 3.39 -2.36
N LYS A 36 10.67 3.66 -3.66
CA LYS A 36 9.80 4.49 -4.48
C LYS A 36 9.27 3.66 -5.64
N LEU A 37 7.96 3.52 -5.73
CA LEU A 37 7.25 2.88 -6.83
C LEU A 37 6.68 3.97 -7.73
N SER A 38 6.97 3.91 -9.03
CA SER A 38 6.57 4.95 -9.99
C SER A 38 6.04 4.28 -11.25
N GLY A 39 4.92 4.77 -11.77
CA GLY A 39 4.27 4.18 -12.95
C GLY A 39 2.87 4.72 -13.23
N HIS A 40 2.14 5.19 -12.21
CA HIS A 40 0.86 5.87 -12.46
C HIS A 40 1.07 7.15 -13.27
N LYS A 41 0.20 7.35 -14.28
CA LYS A 41 0.18 8.53 -15.15
C LYS A 41 -0.73 9.64 -14.61
N SER A 42 -1.49 9.33 -13.57
CA SER A 42 -2.45 10.21 -12.91
C SER A 42 -2.24 10.20 -11.40
N GLU A 43 -2.86 11.15 -10.71
CA GLU A 43 -2.89 11.21 -9.25
C GLU A 43 -3.46 9.92 -8.66
N ILE A 44 -2.74 9.35 -7.69
CA ILE A 44 -3.17 8.16 -6.95
C ILE A 44 -4.21 8.62 -5.93
N THR A 45 -5.40 8.04 -5.97
CA THR A 45 -6.53 8.40 -5.11
C THR A 45 -6.70 7.45 -3.95
N VAL A 46 -6.20 6.21 -4.06
CA VAL A 46 -6.35 5.19 -3.02
C VAL A 46 -5.21 4.19 -3.04
N LEU A 47 -4.89 3.65 -1.87
CA LEU A 47 -3.88 2.61 -1.66
C LEU A 47 -4.38 1.57 -0.67
N THR A 48 -4.00 0.30 -0.88
CA THR A 48 -4.25 -0.76 0.10
C THR A 48 -3.16 -1.82 0.02
N ILE A 49 -2.87 -2.49 1.14
CA ILE A 49 -1.83 -3.50 1.26
C ILE A 49 -2.49 -4.84 1.57
N SER A 50 -1.99 -5.91 0.97
CA SER A 50 -2.42 -7.28 1.26
C SER A 50 -2.18 -7.62 2.72
N LEU A 51 -2.98 -8.53 3.31
CA LEU A 51 -2.78 -9.04 4.66
C LEU A 51 -1.39 -9.67 4.85
N THR A 52 -0.82 -10.24 3.80
CA THR A 52 0.55 -10.80 3.82
C THR A 52 1.65 -9.74 3.78
N GLY A 53 1.31 -8.48 3.50
CA GLY A 53 2.28 -7.39 3.30
C GLY A 53 3.13 -7.51 2.04
N LYS A 54 2.88 -8.50 1.17
CA LYS A 54 3.67 -8.74 -0.04
C LYS A 54 3.25 -7.85 -1.21
N TYR A 55 1.97 -7.53 -1.29
CA TYR A 55 1.41 -6.76 -2.40
C TYR A 55 0.83 -5.43 -1.94
N LEU A 56 1.05 -4.40 -2.76
CA LEU A 56 0.41 -3.10 -2.66
C LEU A 56 -0.50 -2.93 -3.88
N LEU A 57 -1.72 -2.43 -3.65
CA LEU A 57 -2.59 -1.93 -4.71
C LEU A 57 -2.63 -0.42 -4.66
N SER A 58 -2.60 0.20 -5.83
CA SER A 58 -2.81 1.63 -5.99
C SER A 58 -3.87 1.88 -7.05
N GLY A 59 -4.81 2.76 -6.77
CA GLY A 59 -5.83 3.22 -7.71
C GLY A 59 -5.64 4.71 -8.01
N ASP A 60 -5.87 5.12 -9.26
CA ASP A 60 -5.71 6.51 -9.68
C ASP A 60 -7.00 7.20 -10.12
N ALA A 61 -6.90 8.51 -10.31
CA ALA A 61 -8.01 9.38 -10.73
C ALA A 61 -8.54 9.07 -12.14
N LEU A 62 -7.80 8.29 -12.94
CA LEU A 62 -8.26 7.83 -14.24
C LEU A 62 -8.87 6.42 -14.18
N GLY A 63 -8.98 5.78 -13.02
CA GLY A 63 -9.58 4.45 -12.93
C GLY A 63 -8.61 3.32 -13.27
N VAL A 64 -7.31 3.59 -13.25
CA VAL A 64 -6.25 2.58 -13.35
C VAL A 64 -5.92 2.05 -11.96
N ILE A 65 -5.77 0.74 -11.86
CA ILE A 65 -5.30 0.05 -10.66
C ILE A 65 -3.97 -0.62 -11.00
N LYS A 66 -2.94 -0.43 -10.17
CA LYS A 66 -1.67 -1.15 -10.27
C LYS A 66 -1.46 -2.07 -9.08
N ILE A 67 -0.83 -3.21 -9.33
CA ILE A 67 -0.37 -4.15 -8.31
C ILE A 67 1.15 -4.10 -8.27
N TRP A 68 1.69 -3.95 -7.07
CA TRP A 68 3.12 -3.91 -6.84
C TRP A 68 3.56 -5.06 -5.94
N ASP A 69 4.69 -5.68 -6.30
CA ASP A 69 5.42 -6.57 -5.40
C ASP A 69 6.32 -5.70 -4.52
N ILE A 70 6.02 -5.66 -3.22
CA ILE A 70 6.78 -4.83 -2.25
C ILE A 70 8.20 -5.39 -2.07
N VAL A 71 8.36 -6.72 -2.09
CA VAL A 71 9.65 -7.39 -1.89
C VAL A 71 10.57 -7.14 -3.08
N ARG A 72 10.02 -7.28 -4.29
CA ARG A 72 10.76 -7.06 -5.54
C ARG A 72 10.80 -5.60 -5.96
N LYS A 73 10.06 -4.71 -5.27
CA LYS A 73 10.00 -3.27 -5.50
C LYS A 73 9.63 -2.91 -6.94
N GLN A 74 8.70 -3.68 -7.52
CA GLN A 74 8.33 -3.54 -8.93
C GLN A 74 6.83 -3.66 -9.14
N GLU A 75 6.37 -3.10 -10.25
CA GLU A 75 5.01 -3.33 -10.74
C GLU A 75 4.88 -4.75 -11.26
N ILE A 76 3.77 -5.40 -10.94
CA ILE A 76 3.42 -6.73 -11.46
C ILE A 76 2.36 -6.59 -12.55
N HIS A 77 1.35 -5.76 -12.31
CA HIS A 77 0.20 -5.60 -13.20
C HIS A 77 -0.38 -4.19 -13.18
N GLU A 78 -0.96 -3.80 -14.32
CA GLU A 78 -1.79 -2.62 -14.51
C GLU A 78 -3.16 -3.04 -15.06
N PHE A 79 -4.22 -2.49 -14.49
CA PHE A 79 -5.59 -2.73 -14.93
C PHE A 79 -6.33 -1.40 -15.11
N LYS A 80 -6.87 -1.16 -16.30
CA LYS A 80 -7.84 -0.08 -16.53
C LYS A 80 -9.24 -0.64 -16.31
N VAL A 81 -9.82 -0.41 -15.14
CA VAL A 81 -11.10 -1.04 -14.74
C VAL A 81 -12.25 -0.03 -14.81
N HIS A 82 -12.00 1.23 -14.45
CA HIS A 82 -13.02 2.27 -14.41
C HIS A 82 -12.66 3.42 -15.34
N SER A 83 -13.66 4.19 -15.78
CA SER A 83 -13.49 5.41 -16.58
C SER A 83 -13.30 6.67 -15.71
N ARG A 84 -13.52 6.53 -14.40
CA ARG A 84 -13.46 7.59 -13.38
C ARG A 84 -12.55 7.17 -12.23
N ALA A 85 -12.31 8.12 -11.33
CA ALA A 85 -11.42 7.96 -10.19
C ALA A 85 -11.80 6.78 -9.31
N ILE A 86 -10.81 5.95 -8.96
CA ILE A 86 -11.01 4.89 -7.97
C ILE A 86 -11.25 5.53 -6.61
N SER A 87 -12.42 5.27 -6.02
CA SER A 87 -12.82 5.79 -4.72
C SER A 87 -12.51 4.84 -3.57
N SER A 88 -12.43 3.54 -3.84
CA SER A 88 -12.08 2.53 -2.83
C SER A 88 -11.43 1.30 -3.47
N LEU A 89 -10.47 0.71 -2.74
CA LEU A 89 -9.85 -0.57 -3.05
C LEU A 89 -9.76 -1.44 -1.81
N LYS A 90 -10.11 -2.73 -1.94
CA LYS A 90 -9.90 -3.74 -0.91
C LYS A 90 -9.50 -5.07 -1.50
N PHE A 91 -8.60 -5.76 -0.80
CA PHE A 91 -8.43 -7.21 -0.97
C PHE A 91 -9.63 -7.96 -0.36
N SER A 92 -9.99 -9.08 -0.98
CA SER A 92 -10.82 -10.07 -0.32
C SER A 92 -10.05 -10.72 0.84
N ALA A 93 -10.78 -11.25 1.83
CA ALA A 93 -10.16 -11.90 2.99
C ALA A 93 -9.30 -13.12 2.62
N ASP A 94 -9.55 -13.74 1.47
CA ASP A 94 -8.77 -14.86 0.94
C ASP A 94 -7.60 -14.43 0.05
N GLU A 95 -7.35 -13.12 -0.13
CA GLU A 95 -6.26 -12.53 -0.94
C GLU A 95 -6.29 -12.89 -2.43
N LYS A 96 -7.39 -13.46 -2.93
CA LYS A 96 -7.51 -13.90 -4.34
C LYS A 96 -8.23 -12.90 -5.23
N LYS A 97 -8.95 -11.95 -4.65
CA LYS A 97 -9.79 -10.99 -5.38
C LYS A 97 -9.54 -9.58 -4.89
N ILE A 98 -9.82 -8.64 -5.79
CA ILE A 98 -9.74 -7.21 -5.54
C ILE A 98 -11.10 -6.61 -5.83
N LEU A 99 -11.63 -5.86 -4.87
CA LEU A 99 -12.84 -5.07 -5.03
C LEU A 99 -12.44 -3.62 -5.28
N SER A 100 -13.06 -3.00 -6.29
CA SER A 100 -12.84 -1.60 -6.63
C SER A 100 -14.16 -0.89 -6.84
N THR A 101 -14.25 0.35 -6.37
CA THR A 101 -15.37 1.24 -6.63
C THR A 101 -14.87 2.52 -7.27
N SER A 102 -15.71 3.15 -8.09
CA SER A 102 -15.45 4.42 -8.75
C SER A 102 -16.51 5.44 -8.35
N LEU A 103 -16.16 6.72 -8.45
CA LEU A 103 -17.14 7.83 -8.49
C LEU A 103 -17.88 7.86 -9.84
#